data_AF-X0X856-F1
#
_entry.id   AF-X0X856-F1
#
_cell.length_a   1.000
_cell.length_b   1.000
_cell.length_c   1.000
_cell.angle_alpha   90.00
_cell.angle_beta   90.00
_cell.angle_gamma   90.00
#
_symmetry.space_group_name_H-M   'P 1'
#
loop_
_entity.id
_entity.type
_entity.pdbx_description
1 polymer ?
#
loop_
_entity_poly.entity_id
_entity_poly.type
_entity_poly.pdbx_seq_one_letter_code
_entity_poly.pdbx_strand_id
1 'polypeptide(L)' 'TFLSLFNACGPRNTFWLYGFMALLACLFSFFFVPETKGVSLEQIEKNLRLGKRPRDLGTS' A
#
# COMPACT_ATOMS: atom_id res chain seq x y z
N THR A 1 15.06 23.03 13.58
CA THR A 1 15.30 22.50 14.94
C THR A 1 14.46 21.26 15.17
N PHE A 2 15.05 20.06 15.05
CA PHE A 2 14.41 18.77 15.34
C PHE A 2 13.79 18.74 16.74
N LEU A 3 14.44 19.40 17.71
CA LEU A 3 13.97 19.59 19.08
C LEU A 3 12.70 20.48 19.21
N SER A 4 12.47 21.42 18.30
CA SER A 4 11.29 22.32 18.35
C SER A 4 10.03 21.64 17.85
N LEU A 5 10.13 20.75 16.86
CA LEU A 5 9.04 19.87 16.42
C LEU A 5 8.74 18.78 17.48
N PHE A 6 9.78 18.28 18.14
CA PHE A 6 9.66 17.28 19.21
C PHE A 6 8.94 17.83 20.45
N ASN A 7 9.24 19.06 20.86
CA ASN A 7 8.59 19.71 22.02
C ASN A 7 7.18 20.25 21.73
N ALA A 8 6.80 20.46 20.47
CA ALA A 8 5.45 20.93 20.12
C ALA A 8 4.41 19.79 20.04
N CYS A 9 4.84 18.56 19.76
CA CYS A 9 3.94 17.43 19.49
C CYS A 9 3.99 16.30 20.54
N GLY A 10 5.09 16.18 21.29
CA GLY A 10 5.32 15.05 22.19
C GLY A 10 5.47 13.71 21.45
N PRO A 11 6.16 12.72 22.05
CA PRO A 11 6.40 11.42 21.41
C PRO A 11 5.11 10.68 20.99
N ARG A 12 4.00 10.98 21.67
CA ARG A 12 2.66 10.44 21.40
C ARG A 12 2.13 10.81 20.01
N ASN A 13 2.31 12.05 19.56
CA ASN A 13 1.75 12.49 18.28
C ASN A 13 2.56 11.96 17.09
N THR A 14 3.89 11.86 17.24
CA THR A 14 4.75 11.26 16.21
C THR A 14 4.39 9.78 15.99
N PHE A 15 4.14 9.03 17.06
CA PHE A 15 3.71 7.63 16.95
C PHE A 15 2.34 7.50 16.26
N TRP A 16 1.39 8.39 16.58
CA TRP A 16 0.10 8.45 15.91
C TRP A 16 0.22 8.83 14.43
N LEU A 17 1.13 9.75 14.06
CA LEU A 17 1.38 10.12 12.68
C LEU A 17 1.91 8.93 11.86
N TYR A 18 2.91 8.21 12.39
CA TYR A 18 3.43 7.01 11.75
C TYR A 18 2.37 5.89 11.68
N GLY A 19 1.60 5.70 12.75
CA GLY A 19 0.50 4.73 12.78
C GLY A 19 -0.59 5.05 11.74
N PHE A 20 -0.96 6.32 11.61
CA PHE A 20 -1.92 6.77 10.61
C PHE A 20 -1.39 6.60 9.18
N MET A 21 -0.12 6.95 8.93
CA MET A 21 0.52 6.72 7.63
C MET A 21 0.59 5.23 7.28
N ALA A 22 0.88 4.37 8.26
CA ALA A 22 0.89 2.92 8.06
C ALA A 22 -0.52 2.39 7.75
N LEU A 23 -1.55 2.89 8.43
CA LEU A 23 -2.96 2.57 8.14
C LEU A 23 -3.36 3.01 6.74
N LEU A 24 -3.01 4.23 6.33
CA LEU A 24 -3.25 4.72 4.98
C LEU A 24 -2.53 3.88 3.93
N ALA A 25 -1.26 3.51 4.16
CA ALA A 25 -0.51 2.64 3.27
C ALA A 25 -1.12 1.23 3.19
N CYS A 26 -1.62 0.70 4.31
CA CYS A 26 -2.29 -0.59 4.36
C CYS A 26 -3.62 -0.56 3.58
N LEU A 27 -4.45 0.47 3.78
CA LEU A 27 -5.69 0.66 3.02
C LEU A 27 -5.38 0.88 1.53
N PHE A 28 -4.41 1.73 1.20
CA PHE A 28 -3.98 1.94 -0.18
C PHE A 28 -3.52 0.63 -0.81
N SER A 29 -2.65 -0.13 -0.13
CA SER A 29 -2.21 -1.44 -0.62
C SER A 29 -3.39 -2.39 -0.79
N PHE A 30 -4.37 -2.39 0.10
CA PHE A 30 -5.54 -3.24 -0.02
C PHE A 30 -6.42 -2.88 -1.24
N PHE A 31 -6.61 -1.59 -1.53
CA PHE A 31 -7.44 -1.15 -2.65
C PHE A 31 -6.72 -1.12 -4.01
N PHE A 32 -5.45 -0.72 -4.03
CA PHE A 32 -4.65 -0.51 -5.26
C PHE A 32 -3.71 -1.65 -5.60
N VAL A 33 -3.36 -2.51 -4.63
CA VAL A 33 -2.63 -3.75 -4.89
C VAL A 33 -3.62 -4.91 -4.70
N PRO A 34 -4.46 -5.19 -5.72
CA PRO A 34 -5.21 -6.43 -5.75
C PRO A 34 -4.23 -7.58 -5.68
N GLU A 35 -4.73 -8.71 -5.20
CA GLU A 35 -4.01 -9.94 -4.86
C GLU A 35 -3.06 -10.40 -6.00
N THR A 36 -1.88 -9.79 -6.07
CA THR A 36 -0.73 -10.25 -6.87
C THR A 36 0.14 -11.22 -6.06
N LYS A 37 -0.21 -11.45 -4.79
CA LYS A 37 0.42 -12.44 -3.92
C LYS A 37 0.02 -13.85 -4.38
N GLY A 38 0.96 -14.59 -4.94
CA GLY A 38 0.79 -16.00 -5.29
C GLY A 38 0.35 -16.28 -6.73
N VAL A 39 0.27 -15.25 -7.58
CA VAL A 39 -0.05 -15.40 -8.99
C VAL A 39 1.26 -15.50 -9.78
N SER A 40 1.38 -16.49 -10.66
CA SER A 40 2.58 -16.63 -11.49
C SER A 40 2.73 -15.44 -12.43
N LEU A 41 3.98 -15.02 -12.67
CA LEU A 41 4.30 -13.94 -13.60
C LEU A 41 3.71 -14.19 -15.00
N GLU A 42 3.65 -15.45 -15.44
CA GLU A 42 3.05 -15.86 -16.72
C GLU A 42 1.55 -15.56 -16.78
N GLN A 43 0.82 -15.78 -15.68
CA GLN A 43 -0.62 -15.49 -15.62
C GLN A 43 -0.88 -13.98 -15.71
N ILE A 44 -0.02 -13.18 -15.05
CA ILE A 44 -0.06 -11.71 -15.11
C ILE A 44 0.23 -11.24 -16.54
N GLU A 45 1.24 -11.80 -17.20
CA GLU A 45 1.57 -11.45 -18.58
C GLU A 45 0.45 -11.84 -19.56
N LYS A 46 -0.18 -13.01 -19.35
CA LYS A 46 -1.34 -13.45 -20.14
C LYS A 46 -2.54 -12.52 -19.96
N ASN A 47 -2.88 -12.16 -18.72
CA ASN A 47 -3.99 -11.25 -18.42
C ASN A 47 -3.73 -9.82 -18.93
N LEU A 48 -2.47 -9.36 -18.89
CA LEU A 48 -2.04 -8.08 -19.47
C LEU A 48 -2.17 -8.09 -21.01
N ARG A 49 -1.75 -9.17 -21.67
CA ARG A 49 -1.93 -9.36 -23.13
C ARG A 49 -3.39 -9.41 -23.55
N LEU A 50 -4.27 -9.92 -22.67
CA LEU A 50 -5.72 -9.93 -22.88
C LEU A 50 -6.39 -8.56 -22.63
N GLY A 51 -5.63 -7.54 -22.22
CA GLY A 51 -6.16 -6.20 -21.96
C GLY A 51 -7.07 -6.12 -20.73
N LYS A 52 -6.96 -7.08 -19.80
CA LYS A 52 -7.73 -7.05 -18.55
C LYS A 52 -7.27 -5.89 -17.68
N ARG A 53 -8.19 -5.34 -16.88
CA ARG A 53 -7.88 -4.23 -15.98
C ARG A 53 -6.81 -4.68 -14.99
N PRO A 54 -5.89 -3.79 -14.57
CA PRO A 54 -4.82 -4.11 -13.61
C PRO A 54 -5.32 -4.80 -12.32
N ARG A 55 -6.58 -4.55 -11.97
CA ARG A 55 -7.27 -5.13 -10.82
C ARG A 55 -7.72 -6.58 -10.94
N ASP A 56 -7.77 -7.11 -12.15
CA ASP A 56 -8.23 -8.48 -12.46
C ASP A 56 -7.06 -9.36 -12.93
N LEU A 57 -5.82 -8.87 -12.81
CA LEU A 57 -4.63 -9.62 -13.27
C LEU A 57 -4.32 -10.83 -12.40
N GLY A 58 -4.77 -10.84 -11.14
CA GLY A 58 -4.54 -11.92 -10.18
C GLY A 58 -5.64 -12.98 -10.11
N THR A 59 -6.77 -12.78 -10.80
CA THR A 59 -7.89 -13.72 -10.79
C THR A 59 -7.76 -14.74 -11.92
N SER A 60 -7.86 -16.04 -11.59
CA SER A 60 -7.82 -17.19 -12.51
C SER A 60 -8.91 -17.16 -13.57
#